data_AF-A0A957CR24-F1
#
_entry.id   AF-A0A957CR24-F1
#
_cell.length_a   1.000
_cell.length_b   1.000
_cell.length_c   1.000
_cell.angle_alpha   90.00
_cell.angle_beta   90.00
_cell.angle_gamma   90.00
#
_symmetry.space_group_name_H-M   'P 1'
#
loop_
_entity.id
_entity.type
_entity.pdbx_description
1 polymer ?
#
loop_
_entity_poly.entity_id
_entity_poly.type
_entity_poly.pdbx_seq_one_letter_code
_entity_poly.pdbx_strand_id
1 'polypeptide(L)'
;FNLDPLRLHIVRLNDRSIRLHIPQLYPGRAFIFQSSEGYRNPLNRSAASMLGWGSVVQGGVEAHAIPGDHLGMLDEPNVQVLAQKLQAALDKTVAGS
;
A
#
# COMPACT_ATOMS: atom_id res chain seq x y z
N PHE A 1 22.26 -8.02 -0.76
CA PHE A 1 22.23 -6.70 -1.44
C PHE A 1 22.96 -5.70 -0.56
N ASN A 2 24.11 -5.17 -0.99
CA ASN A 2 24.78 -4.09 -0.28
C ASN A 2 24.30 -2.77 -0.89
N LEU A 3 23.44 -2.05 -0.15
CA LEU A 3 22.98 -0.73 -0.58
C LEU A 3 24.11 0.28 -0.32
N ASP A 4 24.38 1.16 -1.28
CA ASP A 4 25.31 2.29 -1.09
C ASP A 4 24.91 3.11 0.17
N PRO A 5 25.89 3.58 1.00
CA PRO A 5 25.67 4.43 2.15
C PRO A 5 24.57 5.50 2.02
N LEU A 6 24.48 6.19 0.87
CA LEU A 6 23.44 7.20 0.65
C LEU A 6 22.03 6.59 0.64
N ARG A 7 21.85 5.47 -0.07
CA ARG A 7 20.57 4.74 -0.09
C ARG A 7 20.20 4.21 1.30
N LEU A 8 21.15 3.66 2.04
CA LEU A 8 20.93 3.22 3.42
C LEU A 8 20.47 4.38 4.33
N HIS A 9 21.07 5.56 4.15
CA HIS A 9 20.70 6.75 4.90
C HIS A 9 19.25 7.17 4.60
N ILE A 10 18.85 7.23 3.33
CA ILE A 10 17.47 7.56 2.93
C ILE A 10 16.47 6.55 3.48
N VAL A 11 16.75 5.25 3.37
CA VAL A 11 15.89 4.19 3.91
C VAL A 11 15.68 4.38 5.41
N ARG A 12 16.74 4.67 6.18
CA ARG A 12 16.64 4.93 7.63
C ARG A 12 15.82 6.18 7.96
N LEU A 13 15.95 7.26 7.18
CA LEU A 13 15.17 8.47 7.39
C LEU A 13 13.67 8.24 7.12
N ASN A 14 13.35 7.53 6.03
CA ASN A 14 11.97 7.18 5.71
C ASN A 14 11.35 6.29 6.79
N ASP A 15 12.08 5.28 7.23
CA ASP A 15 11.68 4.36 8.29
C ASP A 15 11.45 5.07 9.64
N ARG A 16 12.31 6.05 9.99
CA ARG A 16 12.09 6.93 11.14
C ARG A 16 10.84 7.80 10.97
N SER A 17 10.63 8.37 9.79
CA SER A 17 9.45 9.19 9.49
C SER A 17 8.16 8.40 9.66
N ILE A 18 8.09 7.19 9.09
CA ILE A 18 6.95 6.29 9.20
C ILE A 18 6.63 5.95 10.65
N ARG A 19 7.64 5.60 11.46
CA ARG A 19 7.43 5.24 12.88
C ARG A 19 6.93 6.38 13.75
N LEU A 20 7.35 7.61 13.45
CA LEU A 20 7.01 8.78 14.26
C LEU A 20 5.74 9.49 13.75
N HIS A 21 5.24 9.10 12.58
CA HIS A 21 4.05 9.67 12.02
C HIS A 21 2.81 9.18 12.78
N ILE A 22 2.01 10.13 13.27
CA ILE A 22 0.68 9.87 13.84
C ILE A 22 -0.33 10.21 12.76
N PRO A 23 -1.02 9.22 12.16
CA PRO A 23 -2.01 9.48 11.12
C PRO A 23 -3.18 10.29 11.68
N GLN A 24 -3.63 11.29 10.94
CA GLN A 24 -4.89 11.99 11.22
C GLN A 24 -6.04 11.28 10.51
N LEU A 25 -7.25 11.40 11.08
CA LEU A 25 -8.46 10.85 10.47
C LEU A 25 -8.68 11.46 9.08
N TYR A 26 -8.96 10.59 8.11
CA TYR A 26 -9.24 10.98 6.73
C TYR A 26 -10.74 10.80 6.45
N PRO A 27 -11.50 11.88 6.20
CA PRO A 27 -12.95 11.79 6.02
C PRO A 27 -13.35 11.19 4.67
N GLY A 28 -12.44 11.16 3.70
CA GLY A 28 -12.68 10.61 2.37
C GLY A 28 -12.71 9.09 2.32
N ARG A 29 -12.88 8.57 1.11
CA ARG A 29 -12.76 7.13 0.81
C ARG A 29 -11.35 6.82 0.36
N ALA A 30 -10.87 5.61 0.65
CA ALA A 30 -9.57 5.15 0.18
C ALA A 30 -9.68 3.81 -0.53
N PHE A 31 -8.85 3.62 -1.55
CA PHE A 31 -8.60 2.33 -2.19
C PHE A 31 -7.24 1.82 -1.75
N ILE A 32 -7.16 0.55 -1.38
CA ILE A 32 -5.91 -0.12 -1.02
C ILE A 32 -5.66 -1.23 -2.02
N PHE A 33 -4.52 -1.18 -2.68
CA PHE A 33 -4.02 -2.28 -3.49
C PHE A 33 -2.94 -3.00 -2.69
N GLN A 34 -3.20 -4.26 -2.34
CA GLN A 34 -2.33 -5.03 -1.46
C GLN A 34 -1.93 -6.34 -2.13
N SER A 35 -0.70 -6.77 -1.87
CA SER A 35 -0.20 -8.07 -2.29
C SER A 35 -1.05 -9.21 -1.70
N SER A 36 -1.35 -10.23 -2.51
CA SER A 36 -2.04 -11.44 -2.07
C SER A 36 -1.15 -12.39 -1.29
N GLU A 37 0.17 -12.30 -1.46
CA GLU A 37 1.16 -13.18 -0.81
C GLU A 37 1.82 -12.51 0.41
N GLY A 38 1.60 -11.20 0.59
CA GLY A 38 2.14 -10.39 1.68
C GLY A 38 3.64 -10.09 1.52
N TYR A 39 4.31 -9.84 2.64
CA TYR A 39 5.74 -9.54 2.65
C TYR A 39 6.58 -10.82 2.67
N ARG A 40 7.68 -10.82 1.90
CA ARG A 40 8.69 -11.89 1.95
C ARG A 40 9.30 -12.06 3.35
N ASN A 41 9.48 -10.95 4.07
CA ASN A 41 9.83 -10.98 5.49
C ASN A 41 8.54 -10.98 6.33
N PRO A 42 8.21 -12.07 7.04
CA PRO A 42 7.01 -12.17 7.86
C PRO A 42 6.87 -11.08 8.92
N LEU A 43 8.00 -10.54 9.43
CA LEU A 43 8.00 -9.48 10.44
C LEU A 43 7.41 -8.16 9.92
N ASN A 44 7.33 -7.99 8.60
CA ASN A 44 6.75 -6.80 7.98
C ASN A 44 5.24 -6.93 7.72
N ARG A 45 4.63 -8.10 8.03
CA ARG A 45 3.20 -8.29 7.84
C ARG A 45 2.41 -7.51 8.90
N SER A 46 1.47 -6.71 8.43
CA SER A 46 0.41 -6.17 9.29
C SER A 46 -0.65 -7.25 9.51
N ALA A 47 -0.92 -7.59 10.78
CA ALA A 47 -2.02 -8.48 11.15
C ALA A 47 -3.37 -7.74 11.18
N ALA A 48 -3.35 -6.41 11.05
CA ALA A 48 -4.57 -5.61 11.06
C ALA A 48 -5.32 -5.73 9.73
N SER A 49 -6.65 -5.81 9.82
CA SER A 49 -7.53 -5.72 8.65
C SER A 49 -7.22 -4.46 7.83
N MET A 50 -7.25 -4.59 6.50
CA MET A 50 -6.95 -3.49 5.56
C MET A 50 -5.61 -2.80 5.85
N LEU A 51 -4.61 -3.58 6.31
CA LEU A 51 -3.27 -3.10 6.68
C LEU A 51 -3.26 -2.03 7.78
N GLY A 52 -4.34 -1.89 8.55
CA GLY A 52 -4.48 -0.89 9.63
C GLY A 52 -5.17 0.40 9.21
N TRP A 53 -5.51 0.59 7.92
CA TRP A 53 -6.15 1.82 7.45
C TRP A 53 -7.61 1.98 7.87
N GLY A 54 -8.27 0.89 8.26
CA GLY A 54 -9.66 0.93 8.72
C GLY A 54 -9.90 1.79 9.96
N SER A 55 -8.87 2.05 10.77
CA SER A 55 -8.98 2.95 11.93
C SER A 55 -8.75 4.43 11.60
N VAL A 56 -8.27 4.73 10.39
CA VAL A 56 -7.87 6.08 9.96
C VAL A 56 -8.84 6.67 8.94
N VAL A 57 -9.37 5.85 8.03
CA VAL A 57 -10.23 6.29 6.92
C VAL A 57 -11.71 6.15 7.29
N GLN A 58 -12.43 7.28 7.35
CA GLN A 58 -13.81 7.33 7.81
C GLN A 58 -14.84 7.10 6.69
N GLY A 59 -14.54 7.49 5.45
CA GLY A 59 -15.44 7.28 4.31
C GLY A 59 -15.52 5.82 3.84
N GLY A 60 -14.72 4.94 4.42
CA GLY A 60 -14.61 3.53 4.05
C GLY A 60 -13.39 3.24 3.17
N VAL A 61 -12.96 1.98 3.23
CA VAL A 61 -11.79 1.46 2.52
C VAL A 61 -12.21 0.30 1.63
N GLU A 62 -11.90 0.39 0.34
CA GLU A 62 -12.04 -0.71 -0.61
C GLU A 62 -10.66 -1.36 -0.84
N ALA A 63 -10.53 -2.65 -0.52
CA ALA A 63 -9.26 -3.37 -0.66
C ALA A 63 -9.26 -4.29 -1.89
N HIS A 64 -8.17 -4.24 -2.65
CA HIS A 64 -7.94 -5.02 -3.86
C HIS A 64 -6.66 -5.85 -3.72
N ALA A 65 -6.80 -7.17 -3.78
CA ALA A 65 -5.64 -8.07 -3.82
C ALA A 65 -4.98 -8.08 -5.21
N ILE A 66 -3.64 -7.98 -5.26
CA ILE A 66 -2.79 -8.08 -6.45
C ILE A 66 -1.87 -9.30 -6.30
N PRO A 67 -1.71 -10.14 -7.33
CA PRO A 67 -0.79 -11.28 -7.27
C PRO A 67 0.66 -10.89 -6.97
N GLY A 68 1.45 -11.81 -6.41
CA GLY A 68 2.84 -11.58 -6.03
C GLY A 68 3.01 -11.06 -4.60
N ASP A 69 4.27 -11.04 -4.13
CA ASP A 69 4.66 -10.44 -2.84
C ASP A 69 4.61 -8.91 -2.86
N HIS A 70 4.90 -8.25 -1.73
CA HIS A 70 4.84 -6.79 -1.58
C HIS A 70 5.58 -6.00 -2.69
N LEU A 71 6.71 -6.51 -3.19
CA LEU A 71 7.42 -5.88 -4.30
C LEU A 71 7.01 -6.52 -5.63
N GLY A 72 6.82 -7.84 -5.66
CA GLY A 72 6.43 -8.58 -6.85
C GLY A 72 5.07 -8.19 -7.41
N MET A 73 4.19 -7.56 -6.62
CA MET A 73 2.94 -6.98 -7.12
C MET A 73 3.14 -5.77 -8.05
N LEU A 74 4.34 -5.17 -8.03
CA LEU A 74 4.73 -4.04 -8.88
C LEU A 74 5.53 -4.46 -10.11
N ASP A 75 5.90 -5.74 -10.21
CA ASP A 75 6.65 -6.30 -11.33
C ASP A 75 5.72 -7.00 -12.34
N GLU A 76 6.17 -7.16 -13.58
CA GLU A 76 5.47 -7.97 -14.57
C GLU A 76 5.41 -9.46 -14.15
N PRO A 77 4.29 -10.17 -14.40
CA PRO A 77 3.07 -9.70 -15.07
C PRO A 77 2.05 -9.03 -14.12
N ASN A 78 2.31 -9.00 -12.81
CA ASN A 78 1.33 -8.65 -11.79
C ASN A 78 0.95 -7.16 -11.82
N VAL A 79 1.87 -6.30 -12.24
CA VAL A 79 1.63 -4.85 -12.40
C VAL A 79 0.49 -4.55 -13.37
N GLN A 80 0.21 -5.42 -14.34
CA GLN A 80 -0.94 -5.27 -15.25
C GLN A 80 -2.28 -5.39 -14.50
N VAL A 81 -2.37 -6.32 -13.55
CA VAL A 81 -3.54 -6.47 -12.69
C VAL A 81 -3.70 -5.26 -11.78
N LEU A 82 -2.61 -4.72 -11.24
CA LEU A 82 -2.62 -3.48 -10.47
C LEU A 82 -3.16 -2.31 -11.32
N ALA A 83 -2.63 -2.13 -12.53
CA ALA A 83 -3.05 -1.06 -13.43
C ALA A 83 -4.55 -1.13 -13.77
N GLN A 84 -5.05 -2.33 -14.09
CA GLN A 84 -6.47 -2.55 -14.38
C GLN A 84 -7.38 -2.17 -13.21
N LYS A 85 -7.03 -2.62 -11.98
CA LYS A 85 -7.84 -2.32 -10.80
C LYS A 85 -7.75 -0.85 -10.39
N LEU A 86 -6.58 -0.23 -10.57
CA LEU A 86 -6.40 1.21 -10.35
C LEU A 86 -7.27 2.03 -11.30
N GLN A 87 -7.27 1.69 -12.60
CA GLN A 87 -8.13 2.37 -13.59
C GLN A 87 -9.60 2.28 -13.19
N ALA A 88 -10.09 1.08 -12.85
CA ALA A 88 -11.47 0.90 -12.40
C ALA A 88 -11.82 1.72 -11.14
N ALA A 89 -10.89 1.86 -10.19
CA ALA A 89 -11.09 2.69 -9.00
C ALA A 89 -11.15 4.20 -9.34
N LEU A 90 -10.31 4.66 -10.27
CA LEU A 90 -10.35 6.03 -10.77
C LEU A 90 -11.66 6.32 -11.51
N ASP A 91 -12.10 5.43 -12.39
CA ASP A 91 -13.34 5.58 -13.15
C ASP A 91 -14.57 5.68 -12.22
N LYS A 92 -14.62 4.88 -11.15
CA LYS A 92 -15.65 4.98 -10.10
C LYS A 92 -15.69 6.35 -9.42
N THR A 93 -14.53 7.01 -9.29
CA THR A 93 -14.42 8.29 -8.61
C THR A 93 -14.81 9.45 -9.54
N VAL A 94 -14.42 9.37 -10.82
CA VAL A 94 -14.75 10.38 -11.83
C VAL A 94 -16.23 10.33 -12.23
N ALA A 95 -16.83 9.14 -12.34
CA ALA A 95 -18.24 8.99 -12.71
C ALA A 95 -19.22 9.33 -11.57
N GLY A 96 -18.74 9.45 -10.34
CA GLY A 96 -19.54 9.81 -9.15
C GLY A 96 -19.41 11.27 -8.71
N SER A 97 -18.85 12.14 -9.58
CA SER A 97 -18.72 13.59 -9.39
C SER A 97 -19.74 14.36 -10.22
#